data_AF-A0A0Q8QH36-F1
#
_entry.id   AF-A0A0Q8QH36-F1
#
_cell.length_a   1.000
_cell.length_b   1.000
_cell.length_c   1.000
_cell.angle_alpha   90.00
_cell.angle_beta   90.00
_cell.angle_gamma   90.00
#
_symmetry.space_group_name_H-M   'P 1'
#
loop_
_entity.id
_entity.type
_entity.pdbx_description
1 polymer ?
#
loop_
_entity_poly.entity_id
_entity_poly.type
_entity_poly.pdbx_seq_one_letter_code
_entity_poly.pdbx_strand_id
1 'polypeptide(L)' 'MTPDPDDLRAARAAAAKLLGERGYAREAAMVLAGEGDDFAEVRTALALLAILAAGWTAQPAPRRAVTRNGHRIAGEEC' A
#
# COMPACT_ATOMS: atom_id res chain seq x y z
N MET A 1 -4.66 -11.62 10.26
CA MET A 1 -4.19 -10.33 10.80
C MET A 1 -5.30 -9.34 10.51
N THR A 2 -6.03 -8.90 11.53
CA THR A 2 -7.10 -7.92 11.39
C THR A 2 -6.46 -6.55 11.18
N PRO A 3 -6.87 -5.74 10.19
CA PRO A 3 -6.29 -4.41 9.98
C PRO A 3 -6.53 -3.52 11.21
N ASP A 4 -5.60 -2.63 11.48
CA ASP A 4 -5.76 -1.61 12.51
C ASP A 4 -6.98 -0.74 12.20
N PRO A 5 -7.80 -0.35 13.20
CA PRO A 5 -8.99 0.48 12.97
C PRO A 5 -8.70 1.82 12.28
N ASP A 6 -7.52 2.41 12.48
CA ASP A 6 -7.13 3.65 11.80
C ASP A 6 -6.75 3.38 10.34
N ASP A 7 -6.04 2.28 10.07
CA ASP A 7 -5.73 1.85 8.70
C ASP A 7 -7.01 1.56 7.90
N LEU A 8 -7.99 0.90 8.53
CA LEU A 8 -9.27 0.61 7.90
C LEU A 8 -10.04 1.90 7.59
N ARG A 9 -10.03 2.88 8.50
CA ARG A 9 -10.63 4.19 8.27
C ARG A 9 -9.97 4.92 7.11
N ALA A 10 -8.64 4.93 7.06
CA ALA A 10 -7.88 5.55 5.98
C ALA A 10 -8.16 4.88 4.62
N ALA A 11 -8.20 3.55 4.60
CA ALA A 11 -8.50 2.77 3.41
C ALA A 11 -9.91 3.06 2.89
N ARG A 12 -10.92 3.10 3.77
CA ARG A 12 -12.30 3.48 3.40
C ARG A 12 -12.38 4.88 2.82
N ALA A 13 -11.73 5.85 3.46
CA ALA A 13 -11.73 7.23 2.98
C ALA A 13 -11.10 7.35 1.57
N ALA A 14 -9.98 6.67 1.34
CA ALA A 14 -9.32 6.66 0.03
C ALA A 14 -10.19 5.98 -1.05
N ALA A 15 -10.77 4.82 -0.74
CA ALA A 15 -11.66 4.10 -1.65
C ALA A 15 -12.92 4.91 -1.97
N ALA A 16 -13.57 5.51 -0.97
CA ALA A 16 -14.76 6.33 -1.17
C ALA A 16 -14.47 7.56 -2.04
N LYS A 17 -13.32 8.21 -1.85
CA LYS A 17 -12.89 9.34 -2.70
C LYS A 17 -12.75 8.89 -4.16
N LEU A 18 -12.04 7.80 -4.42
CA LEU A 18 -11.85 7.26 -5.77
C LEU A 18 -13.19 6.89 -6.44
N LEU A 19 -14.09 6.25 -5.70
CA LEU A 19 -15.43 5.90 -6.18
C LEU A 19 -16.24 7.15 -6.52
N GLY A 20 -16.19 8.17 -5.67
CA GLY A 20 -16.83 9.47 -5.91
C GLY A 20 -16.32 10.17 -7.17
N GLU A 21 -14.99 10.21 -7.37
CA GLU A 21 -14.36 10.79 -8.58
C GLU A 21 -14.77 10.06 -9.87
N ARG A 22 -15.13 8.78 -9.77
CA ARG A 22 -15.63 7.97 -10.89
C ARG A 22 -17.15 8.03 -11.08
N GLY A 23 -17.87 8.76 -10.23
CA GLY A 23 -19.33 8.90 -10.30
C GLY A 23 -20.11 7.81 -9.54
N TYR A 24 -19.45 6.94 -8.79
CA TYR A 24 -20.06 5.87 -8.00
C TYR A 24 -20.44 6.37 -6.59
N ALA A 25 -21.36 7.34 -6.54
CA ALA A 25 -21.71 8.03 -5.29
C ALA A 25 -22.35 7.10 -4.24
N ARG A 26 -23.10 6.09 -4.66
CA ARG A 26 -23.74 5.12 -3.76
C ARG A 26 -22.70 4.21 -3.11
N GLU A 27 -21.79 3.69 -3.92
CA GLU A 27 -20.69 2.82 -3.51
C GLU A 27 -19.76 3.55 -2.56
N ALA A 28 -19.46 4.82 -2.84
CA ALA A 28 -18.68 5.67 -1.94
C ALA A 28 -19.36 5.80 -0.56
N ALA A 29 -20.68 5.99 -0.51
CA ALA A 29 -21.43 6.05 0.76
C ALA A 29 -21.42 4.70 1.51
N MET A 30 -21.58 3.58 0.79
CA MET A 30 -21.49 2.24 1.39
C MET A 30 -20.12 1.98 2.03
N VAL A 31 -19.04 2.37 1.35
CA VAL A 31 -17.68 2.24 1.90
C VAL A 31 -17.49 3.10 3.16
N LEU A 32 -18.00 4.34 3.17
CA LEU A 32 -17.93 5.21 4.35
C LEU A 32 -18.74 4.67 5.53
N ALA A 33 -19.86 3.99 5.27
CA ALA A 33 -20.67 3.30 6.28
C ALA A 33 -20.03 1.98 6.78
N GLY A 34 -18.96 1.50 6.13
CA GLY A 34 -18.31 0.23 6.44
C GLY A 34 -19.02 -0.99 5.83
N GLU A 35 -20.00 -0.77 4.96
CA GLU A 35 -20.74 -1.82 4.25
C GLU A 35 -20.00 -2.30 2.99
N GLY A 36 -18.96 -1.60 2.56
CA GLY A 36 -18.18 -1.87 1.35
C GLY A 36 -16.75 -2.36 1.59
N ASP A 37 -16.46 -2.94 2.76
CA ASP A 37 -15.10 -3.43 3.08
C ASP A 37 -14.62 -4.55 2.16
N ASP A 38 -15.56 -5.25 1.53
CA ASP A 38 -15.32 -6.30 0.54
C ASP A 38 -15.08 -5.75 -0.88
N PHE A 39 -15.12 -4.43 -1.08
CA PHE A 39 -14.83 -3.84 -2.38
C PHE A 39 -13.34 -3.96 -2.71
N ALA A 40 -13.03 -4.10 -4.00
CA ALA A 40 -11.65 -4.25 -4.46
C ALA A 40 -10.79 -3.02 -4.11
N GLU A 41 -11.39 -1.84 -4.15
CA GLU A 41 -10.79 -0.55 -3.82
C GLU A 41 -10.33 -0.51 -2.36
N VAL A 42 -11.16 -0.99 -1.41
CA VAL A 42 -10.82 -1.00 0.02
C VAL A 42 -9.68 -1.99 0.28
N ARG A 43 -9.74 -3.21 -0.29
CA ARG A 43 -8.64 -4.18 -0.20
C ARG A 43 -7.34 -3.65 -0.79
N THR A 44 -7.43 -2.94 -1.91
CA THR A 44 -6.26 -2.34 -2.57
C THR A 44 -5.64 -1.25 -1.70
N ALA A 45 -6.45 -0.37 -1.13
CA ALA A 45 -5.98 0.67 -0.21
C ALA A 45 -5.32 0.07 1.04
N LEU A 46 -5.91 -0.98 1.63
CA LEU A 46 -5.31 -1.70 2.75
C LEU A 46 -3.95 -2.34 2.38
N ALA A 47 -3.87 -2.99 1.22
CA ALA A 47 -2.61 -3.58 0.75
C ALA A 47 -1.51 -2.51 0.55
N LEU A 48 -1.88 -1.34 0.02
CA LEU A 48 -0.94 -0.22 -0.13
C LEU A 48 -0.48 0.33 1.22
N LEU A 49 -1.38 0.51 2.19
CA LEU A 49 -1.01 0.93 3.54
C LEU A 49 -0.03 -0.06 4.18
N ALA A 50 -0.31 -1.36 4.06
CA ALA A 50 0.59 -2.40 4.57
C ALA A 50 1.99 -2.35 3.94
N ILE A 51 2.08 -2.12 2.61
CA ILE A 51 3.35 -1.97 1.91
C ILE A 51 4.10 -0.72 2.39
N LEU A 52 3.41 0.41 2.53
CA LEU A 52 4.01 1.67 2.97
C LEU A 52 4.50 1.60 4.42
N ALA A 53 3.72 0.98 5.30
CA ALA A 53 4.11 0.70 6.68
C ALA A 53 5.33 -0.23 6.75
N ALA A 54 5.37 -1.27 5.90
CA ALA A 54 6.52 -2.17 5.79
C ALA A 54 7.77 -1.44 5.27
N GLY A 55 7.62 -0.51 4.32
CA GLY A 55 8.71 0.30 3.77
C GLY A 55 9.41 1.20 4.81
N TRP A 56 8.70 1.64 5.85
CA TRP A 56 9.31 2.34 7.00
C TRP A 56 10.18 1.43 7.87
N THR A 57 9.87 0.13 7.94
CA THR A 57 10.68 -0.85 8.68
C THR A 57 11.77 -1.51 7.84
N ALA A 58 11.60 -1.50 6.52
CA ALA A 58 12.57 -2.04 5.58
C ALA A 58 13.67 -1.01 5.31
N GLN A 59 14.59 -0.87 6.26
CA GLN A 59 15.94 -0.42 5.90
C GLN A 59 16.38 -1.34 4.74
N PRO A 60 16.73 -0.83 3.55
CA PRO A 60 17.22 -1.68 2.49
C PRO A 60 18.42 -2.43 3.07
N ALA A 61 18.36 -3.77 3.06
CA ALA A 61 19.49 -4.58 3.49
C ALA A 61 20.72 -4.04 2.74
N PRO A 62 21.85 -3.79 3.43
CA PRO A 62 23.04 -3.27 2.76
C PRO A 62 23.32 -4.16 1.56
N ARG A 63 23.30 -3.59 0.36
CA ARG A 63 23.54 -4.35 -0.88
C ARG A 63 24.82 -5.13 -0.66
N ARG A 64 24.70 -6.47 -0.57
CA ARG A 64 25.88 -7.32 -0.50
C ARG A 64 26.72 -6.98 -1.72
N ALA A 65 27.95 -6.52 -1.47
CA ALA A 65 28.89 -6.20 -2.53
C ALA A 65 28.95 -7.40 -3.46
N VAL A 66 28.47 -7.24 -4.69
CA VAL A 66 28.50 -8.30 -5.69
C VAL A 66 29.96 -8.50 -6.05
N THR A 67 30.50 -9.66 -5.70
CA THR A 67 31.85 -10.07 -6.11
C THR A 67 31.73 -11.01 -7.29
N ARG A 68 32.37 -10.70 -8.41
CA ARG A 68 32.57 -11.64 -9.53
C ARG A 68 34.03 -12.08 -9.49
N ASN A 69 34.28 -13.37 -9.35
CA ASN A 69 35.63 -13.94 -9.28
C ASN A 69 36.53 -13.27 -8.22
N GLY A 70 35.98 -12.93 -7.05
CA GLY A 70 36.73 -12.25 -5.97
C GLY A 70 36.92 -10.75 -6.13
N HIS A 71 36.48 -10.15 -7.24
CA HIS A 71 36.54 -8.70 -7.46
C HIS A 71 35.19 -8.04 -7.18
N ARG A 72 35.19 -7.00 -6.32
CA ARG A 72 34.01 -6.18 -6.03
C ARG A 72 33.61 -5.42 -7.28
N ILE A 73 32.39 -5.63 -7.75
CA ILE A 73 31.81 -4.85 -8.84
C ILE A 73 31.08 -3.65 -8.22
N ALA A 74 31.64 -2.46 -8.37
CA ALA A 74 30.92 -1.22 -8.13
C ALA A 74 30.06 -0.96 -9.37
N GLY A 75 28.73 -0.89 -9.19
CA GLY A 75 27.84 -0.45 -10.26
C GLY A 75 28.03 1.04 -10.47
N GLU A 76 28.53 1.42 -11.64
CA GLU A 76 28.56 2.80 -12.09
C GLU A 76 27.11 3.25 -12.33
N GLU A 77 26.72 4.31 -11.65
CA GLU A 77 25.36 4.86 -11.65
C GLU A 77 25.26 5.90 -12.78
N CYS A 78 24.36 5.67 -13.74
CA CYS A 78 23.95 6.65 -14.76
C CYS A 78 22.82 7.54 -14.25
#